data_AF-A0A382VQ64-F1
#
_entry.id   AF-A0A382VQ64-F1
#
_cell.length_a   1.000
_cell.length_b   1.000
_cell.length_c   1.000
_cell.angle_alpha   90.00
_cell.angle_beta   90.00
_cell.angle_gamma   90.00
#
_symmetry.space_group_name_H-M   'P 1'
#
loop_
_entity.id
_entity.type
_entity.pdbx_description
1 polymer ?
#
loop_
_entity_poly.entity_id
_entity_poly.type
_entity_poly.pdbx_seq_one_letter_code
_entity_poly.pdbx_strand_id
1 'polypeptide(L)'
;VGKRLRYTIPNSFTAASLLIGTGSIVSGQLGNLELAGWMIVWCGLLDVMDGLAARLLKATSDFGAEFDSMADLVAFGVAPGMLVIQIGLESEGIPLFAPAFWVLLASVGLFILCGAMRLARFNLHTDDLPAGWFS
;
A
#
# COMPACT_ATOMS: atom_id res chain seq x y z
N VAL A 1 20.82 -0.92 24.22
CA VAL A 1 20.46 -2.03 23.30
C VAL A 1 18.94 -2.15 23.06
N GLY A 2 18.07 -1.84 24.03
CA GLY A 2 16.60 -1.97 23.87
C GLY A 2 15.83 -0.97 22.99
N LYS A 3 16.47 0.10 22.45
CA LYS A 3 15.78 1.06 21.56
C LYS A 3 15.68 0.58 20.11
N ARG A 4 16.66 -0.16 19.57
CA ARG A 4 16.66 -0.58 18.14
C ARG A 4 15.56 -1.61 17.84
N LEU A 5 15.33 -2.57 18.74
CA LEU A 5 14.35 -3.64 18.55
C LEU A 5 12.90 -3.12 18.53
N ARG A 6 12.61 -2.04 19.24
CA ARG A 6 11.27 -1.45 19.32
C ARG A 6 10.83 -0.73 18.04
N TYR A 7 11.79 -0.32 17.20
CA TYR A 7 11.56 0.24 15.85
C TYR A 7 11.67 -0.79 14.73
N THR A 8 12.36 -1.91 14.95
CA THR A 8 12.47 -2.98 13.94
C THR A 8 11.19 -3.79 13.80
N ILE A 9 10.39 -3.92 14.87
CA ILE A 9 9.16 -4.72 14.84
C ILE A 9 8.12 -4.13 13.87
N PRO A 10 7.73 -2.84 13.96
CA PRO A 10 6.75 -2.26 13.01
C PRO A 10 7.26 -2.34 11.56
N ASN A 11 8.51 -1.91 11.32
CA ASN A 11 9.11 -1.98 9.98
C ASN A 11 9.18 -3.39 9.39
N SER A 12 9.25 -4.44 10.22
CA SER A 12 9.30 -5.83 9.72
C SER A 12 7.95 -6.28 9.20
N PHE A 13 6.87 -5.86 9.84
CA PHE A 13 5.53 -6.19 9.38
C PHE A 13 5.11 -5.32 8.19
N THR A 14 5.45 -4.03 8.17
CA THR A 14 5.29 -3.18 6.98
C THR A 14 6.11 -3.72 5.78
N ALA A 15 7.29 -4.29 6.04
CA ALA A 15 8.04 -4.98 4.98
C ALA A 15 7.36 -6.29 4.55
N ALA A 16 6.73 -7.02 5.48
CA ALA A 16 5.97 -8.23 5.17
C ALA A 16 4.71 -7.93 4.37
N SER A 17 3.98 -6.85 4.67
CA SER A 17 2.83 -6.40 3.89
C SER A 17 3.26 -6.07 2.46
N LEU A 18 4.35 -5.33 2.28
CA LEU A 18 4.92 -5.03 0.96
C LEU A 18 5.33 -6.30 0.17
N LEU A 19 5.93 -7.29 0.84
CA LEU A 19 6.25 -8.58 0.22
C LEU A 19 4.99 -9.37 -0.18
N ILE A 20 3.93 -9.32 0.63
CA ILE A 20 2.65 -9.97 0.30
C ILE A 20 1.94 -9.23 -0.84
N GLY A 21 1.97 -7.89 -0.86
CA GLY A 21 1.41 -7.07 -1.93
C GLY A 21 2.11 -7.31 -3.27
N THR A 22 3.44 -7.40 -3.29
CA THR A 22 4.19 -7.80 -4.48
C THR A 22 3.90 -9.24 -4.91
N GLY A 23 3.76 -10.16 -3.94
CA GLY A 23 3.32 -11.54 -4.19
C GLY A 23 1.93 -11.63 -4.80
N SER A 24 1.01 -10.74 -4.42
CA SER A 24 -0.31 -10.61 -5.04
C SER A 24 -0.23 -10.24 -6.52
N ILE A 25 0.64 -9.29 -6.86
CA ILE A 25 0.83 -8.85 -8.25
C ILE A 25 1.35 -10.01 -9.10
N VAL A 26 2.34 -10.74 -8.60
CA VAL A 26 2.89 -11.92 -9.28
C VAL A 26 1.84 -13.02 -9.42
N SER A 27 1.04 -13.28 -8.37
CA SER A 27 -0.01 -14.29 -8.41
C SER A 27 -1.12 -13.94 -9.41
N GLY A 28 -1.45 -12.64 -9.54
CA GLY A 28 -2.36 -12.13 -10.57
C GLY A 28 -1.76 -12.22 -11.99
N GLN A 29 -0.43 -12.25 -12.13
CA GLN A 29 0.25 -12.52 -13.42
C GLN A 29 0.31 -14.00 -13.78
N LEU A 30 0.18 -14.88 -12.78
CA LEU A 30 0.09 -16.32 -12.96
C LEU A 30 -1.34 -16.80 -13.26
N GLY A 31 -2.30 -15.87 -13.45
CA GLY A 31 -3.70 -16.16 -13.73
C GLY A 31 -4.54 -16.55 -12.51
N ASN A 32 -3.99 -16.46 -11.29
CA ASN A 32 -4.73 -16.78 -10.06
C ASN A 32 -5.27 -15.50 -9.41
N LEU A 33 -6.32 -14.95 -10.03
CA LEU A 33 -6.96 -13.70 -9.61
C LEU A 33 -7.61 -13.80 -8.22
N GLU A 34 -8.14 -14.97 -7.86
CA GLU A 34 -8.76 -15.20 -6.54
C GLU A 34 -7.70 -15.12 -5.42
N LEU A 35 -6.57 -15.81 -5.60
CA LEU A 35 -5.47 -15.77 -4.63
C LEU A 35 -4.87 -14.37 -4.53
N ALA A 36 -4.70 -13.66 -5.66
CA ALA A 36 -4.27 -12.27 -5.66
C ALA A 36 -5.23 -11.38 -4.85
N GLY A 37 -6.54 -11.49 -5.07
CA GLY A 37 -7.54 -10.73 -4.31
C GLY A 37 -7.45 -10.95 -2.80
N TRP A 38 -7.33 -12.21 -2.37
CA TRP A 38 -7.16 -12.53 -0.95
C TRP A 38 -5.85 -11.99 -0.38
N MET A 39 -4.74 -12.05 -1.13
CA MET A 39 -3.46 -11.49 -0.68
C MET A 39 -3.52 -9.98 -0.47
N ILE A 40 -4.26 -9.23 -1.29
CA ILE A 40 -4.48 -7.78 -1.07
C ILE A 40 -5.21 -7.54 0.25
N VAL A 41 -6.25 -8.32 0.53
CA VAL A 41 -7.00 -8.21 1.80
C VAL A 41 -6.10 -8.50 3.00
N TRP A 42 -5.28 -9.54 2.92
CA TRP A 42 -4.32 -9.87 3.97
C TRP A 42 -3.24 -8.79 4.15
N CYS A 43 -2.79 -8.19 3.04
CA CYS A 43 -1.84 -7.09 3.05
C CYS A 43 -2.41 -5.88 3.81
N GLY A 44 -3.63 -5.45 3.47
CA GLY A 44 -4.29 -4.34 4.15
C GLY A 44 -4.63 -4.62 5.62
N LEU A 45 -4.86 -5.89 5.99
CA LEU A 45 -5.07 -6.26 7.40
C LEU A 45 -3.78 -6.12 8.22
N LEU A 46 -2.64 -6.56 7.66
CA LEU A 46 -1.33 -6.46 8.33
C LEU A 46 -0.92 -4.99 8.52
N ASP A 47 -1.13 -4.18 7.49
CA ASP A 47 -0.87 -2.74 7.48
C ASP A 47 -1.62 -2.01 8.61
N VAL A 48 -2.92 -2.31 8.78
CA VAL A 48 -3.73 -1.78 9.89
C VAL A 48 -3.20 -2.25 11.24
N MET A 49 -2.77 -3.51 11.35
CA MET A 49 -2.20 -4.04 12.59
C MET A 49 -0.87 -3.37 12.95
N ASP A 50 -0.06 -3.01 11.96
CA ASP A 50 1.24 -2.38 12.16
C ASP A 50 1.11 -0.91 12.54
N GLY A 51 0.20 -0.19 11.88
CA GLY A 51 -0.16 1.17 12.26
C GLY A 51 -0.70 1.23 13.69
N LEU A 52 -1.49 0.23 14.12
CA LEU A 52 -1.96 0.12 15.52
C LEU A 52 -0.82 -0.23 16.48
N ALA A 53 0.06 -1.16 16.12
CA ALA A 53 1.21 -1.54 16.94
C ALA A 53 2.19 -0.38 17.12
N ALA A 54 2.48 0.38 16.06
CA ALA A 54 3.33 1.57 16.09
C ALA A 54 2.77 2.66 17.03
N ARG A 55 1.45 2.88 16.98
CA ARG A 55 0.75 3.81 17.90
C ARG A 55 0.81 3.33 19.36
N LEU A 56 0.56 2.04 19.61
CA LEU A 56 0.58 1.45 20.96
C LEU A 56 1.99 1.43 21.58
N LEU A 57 3.03 1.23 20.76
CA LEU A 57 4.41 1.14 21.22
C LEU A 57 5.07 2.49 21.52
N LYS A 58 4.41 3.63 21.21
CA LYS A 58 4.98 5.00 21.28
C LYS A 58 6.35 5.08 20.59
N ALA A 59 6.55 4.26 19.57
CA ALA A 59 7.77 4.13 18.80
C ALA A 59 7.54 4.60 17.36
N THR A 60 6.83 5.72 17.21
CA THR A 60 6.65 6.41 15.95
C THR A 60 7.96 7.11 15.61
N SER A 61 8.68 6.59 14.62
CA SER A 61 9.81 7.27 13.99
C SER A 61 9.33 7.86 12.68
N ASP A 62 9.81 9.05 12.32
CA ASP A 62 9.50 9.72 11.06
C ASP A 62 9.76 8.81 9.85
N PHE A 63 10.82 8.00 9.92
CA PHE A 63 11.12 6.98 8.92
C PHE A 63 10.04 5.90 8.81
N GLY A 64 9.50 5.44 9.96
CA GLY A 64 8.46 4.42 9.99
C GLY A 64 7.12 4.95 9.48
N ALA A 65 6.80 6.23 9.75
CA ALA A 65 5.60 6.87 9.21
C ALA A 65 5.64 6.98 7.68
N GLU A 66 6.77 7.40 7.12
CA GLU A 66 6.96 7.41 5.66
C GLU A 66 6.95 6.00 5.06
N PHE A 67 7.53 5.02 5.75
CA PHE A 67 7.56 3.63 5.29
C PHE A 67 6.17 2.97 5.29
N ASP A 68 5.35 3.24 6.30
CA ASP A 68 3.93 2.85 6.38
C ASP A 68 3.17 3.41 5.16
N SER A 69 3.30 4.71 4.89
CA SER A 69 2.64 5.33 3.74
C SER A 69 3.04 4.75 2.38
N MET A 70 4.29 4.29 2.23
CA MET A 70 4.71 3.56 1.04
C MET A 70 4.07 2.18 0.94
N ALA A 71 3.95 1.47 2.06
CA ALA A 71 3.26 0.17 2.10
C ALA A 71 1.76 0.32 1.83
N ASP A 72 1.08 1.28 2.45
CA ASP A 72 -0.32 1.64 2.18
C ASP A 72 -0.54 1.88 0.68
N LEU A 73 0.37 2.63 0.03
CA LEU A 73 0.28 2.93 -1.40
C LEU A 73 0.37 1.66 -2.26
N VAL A 74 1.27 0.74 -1.90
CA VAL A 74 1.43 -0.52 -2.63
C VAL A 74 0.25 -1.44 -2.39
N ALA A 75 -0.21 -1.57 -1.14
CA ALA A 75 -1.31 -2.43 -0.74
C ALA A 75 -2.66 -1.99 -1.32
N PHE A 76 -2.99 -0.70 -1.21
CA PHE A 76 -4.31 -0.17 -1.59
C PHE A 76 -4.35 0.54 -2.95
N GLY A 77 -3.19 0.92 -3.49
CA GLY A 77 -3.09 1.56 -4.80
C GLY A 77 -2.63 0.58 -5.87
N VAL A 78 -1.38 0.14 -5.75
CA VAL A 78 -0.68 -0.61 -6.81
C VAL A 78 -1.25 -2.02 -6.97
N ALA A 79 -1.40 -2.78 -5.89
CA ALA A 79 -1.89 -4.16 -5.97
C ALA A 79 -3.30 -4.28 -6.57
N PRO A 80 -4.32 -3.52 -6.13
CA PRO A 80 -5.64 -3.56 -6.77
C PRO A 80 -5.62 -2.98 -8.18
N GLY A 81 -4.82 -1.94 -8.44
CA GLY A 81 -4.65 -1.39 -9.79
C GLY A 81 -4.12 -2.43 -10.78
N MET A 82 -3.11 -3.20 -10.37
CA MET A 82 -2.57 -4.30 -11.18
C MET A 82 -3.59 -5.41 -11.36
N LEU A 83 -4.36 -5.76 -10.32
CA LEU A 83 -5.41 -6.78 -10.42
C LEU A 83 -6.47 -6.38 -11.48
N VAL A 84 -6.87 -5.11 -11.52
CA VAL A 84 -7.80 -4.59 -12.55
C VAL A 84 -7.21 -4.72 -13.96
N ILE A 85 -5.91 -4.43 -14.14
CA ILE A 85 -5.23 -4.63 -15.43
C ILE A 85 -5.29 -6.11 -15.84
N GLN A 86 -5.03 -7.02 -14.91
CA GLN A 86 -5.06 -8.46 -15.18
C GLN A 86 -6.46 -8.95 -15.51
N ILE A 87 -7.50 -8.47 -14.82
CA ILE A 87 -8.89 -8.77 -15.18
C ILE A 87 -9.22 -8.27 -16.59
N GLY A 88 -8.80 -7.04 -16.94
CA GLY A 88 -9.03 -6.50 -18.29
C GLY A 88 -8.34 -7.32 -19.39
N LEU A 89 -7.12 -7.81 -19.12
CA LEU A 89 -6.38 -8.64 -20.07
C LEU A 89 -6.93 -10.06 -20.18
N GLU A 90 -7.24 -10.72 -19.06
CA GLU A 90 -7.64 -12.13 -19.01
C GLU A 90 -9.15 -12.36 -19.18
N SER A 91 -9.97 -11.54 -18.51
CA SER A 91 -11.44 -11.74 -18.47
C SER A 91 -12.17 -10.98 -19.58
N GLU A 92 -11.76 -9.73 -19.85
CA GLU A 92 -12.38 -8.92 -20.93
C GLU A 92 -11.71 -9.15 -22.29
N GLY A 93 -10.58 -9.88 -22.33
CA GLY A 93 -9.86 -10.21 -23.55
C GLY A 93 -9.30 -8.98 -24.26
N ILE A 94 -8.98 -7.91 -23.52
CA ILE A 94 -8.40 -6.70 -24.10
C ILE A 94 -7.02 -7.07 -24.66
N PRO A 95 -6.78 -6.90 -25.98
CA PRO A 95 -5.49 -7.21 -26.56
C PRO A 95 -4.42 -6.28 -25.98
N LEU A 96 -3.25 -6.84 -25.69
CA LEU A 96 -2.09 -6.07 -25.30
C LEU A 96 -1.80 -5.01 -26.38
N PHE A 97 -1.54 -3.77 -25.97
CA PHE A 97 -1.32 -2.60 -26.85
C PHE A 97 -2.52 -2.08 -27.65
N ALA A 98 -3.72 -2.61 -27.44
CA ALA A 98 -4.94 -2.01 -28.01
C ALA A 98 -5.19 -0.60 -27.45
N PRO A 99 -5.93 0.27 -28.16
CA PRO A 99 -6.32 1.59 -27.61
C PRO A 99 -7.03 1.50 -26.26
N ALA A 100 -7.84 0.45 -26.05
CA ALA A 100 -8.50 0.18 -24.77
C ALA A 100 -7.50 -0.13 -23.63
N PHE A 101 -6.39 -0.81 -23.92
CA PHE A 101 -5.34 -1.08 -22.93
C PHE A 101 -4.69 0.23 -22.44
N TRP A 102 -4.42 1.18 -23.34
CA TRP A 102 -3.85 2.46 -22.95
C TRP A 102 -4.80 3.29 -22.08
N VAL A 103 -6.10 3.23 -22.33
CA VAL A 103 -7.12 3.88 -21.50
C VAL A 103 -7.19 3.22 -20.12
N LEU A 104 -7.18 1.89 -20.06
CA LEU A 104 -7.15 1.13 -18.82
C LEU A 104 -5.90 1.49 -17.99
N LEU A 105 -4.72 1.45 -18.62
CA LEU A 105 -3.46 1.80 -17.99
C LEU A 105 -3.46 3.24 -17.46
N ALA A 106 -3.97 4.20 -18.25
CA ALA A 106 -4.08 5.59 -17.83
C ALA A 106 -5.04 5.77 -16.65
N SER A 107 -6.18 5.06 -16.65
CA SER A 107 -7.15 5.10 -15.56
C SER A 107 -6.60 4.55 -14.25
N VAL A 108 -5.90 3.42 -14.31
CA VAL A 108 -5.22 2.80 -13.16
C VAL A 108 -4.07 3.67 -12.68
N GLY A 109 -3.28 4.22 -13.59
CA GLY A 109 -2.21 5.17 -13.25
C GLY A 109 -2.73 6.41 -12.54
N LEU A 110 -3.86 6.97 -12.99
CA LEU A 110 -4.50 8.10 -12.34
C LEU A 110 -5.05 7.72 -10.96
N PHE A 111 -5.63 6.53 -10.80
CA PHE A 111 -6.09 6.02 -9.51
C PHE A 111 -4.94 5.93 -8.50
N ILE A 112 -3.81 5.34 -8.89
CA ILE A 112 -2.62 5.23 -8.05
C ILE A 112 -2.06 6.61 -7.72
N LEU A 113 -1.98 7.52 -8.70
CA LEU A 113 -1.51 8.89 -8.51
C LEU A 113 -2.39 9.65 -7.50
N CYS A 114 -3.71 9.56 -7.64
CA CYS A 114 -4.66 10.14 -6.70
C CYS A 114 -4.50 9.56 -5.29
N GLY A 115 -4.30 8.25 -5.17
CA GLY A 115 -3.98 7.58 -3.91
C GLY A 115 -2.70 8.13 -3.27
N ALA A 116 -1.61 8.22 -4.04
CA ALA A 116 -0.33 8.74 -3.60
C ALA A 116 -0.43 10.21 -3.13
N MET A 117 -1.13 11.06 -3.88
CA MET A 117 -1.36 12.46 -3.48
C MET A 117 -2.14 12.59 -2.17
N ARG A 118 -3.12 11.70 -1.93
CA ARG A 118 -3.89 11.67 -0.69
C ARG A 118 -3.00 11.31 0.50
N LEU A 119 -2.16 10.29 0.36
CA LEU A 119 -1.19 9.85 1.38
C LEU A 119 -0.15 10.93 1.66
N ALA A 120 0.45 11.52 0.62
CA ALA A 120 1.42 12.61 0.75
C ALA A 120 0.84 13.82 1.49
N ARG A 121 -0.41 14.19 1.24
CA ARG A 121 -1.08 15.25 2.01
C ARG A 121 -1.28 14.88 3.47
N PHE A 122 -1.61 13.62 3.76
CA PHE A 122 -1.83 13.16 5.14
C PHE A 122 -0.55 13.20 5.97
N ASN A 123 0.59 12.83 5.38
CA ASN A 123 1.89 12.89 6.05
C ASN A 123 2.26 14.33 6.46
N LEU A 124 2.04 15.30 5.57
CA LEU A 124 2.30 16.71 5.86
C LEU A 124 1.44 17.29 7.00
N HIS A 125 0.21 16.82 7.21
CA HIS A 125 -0.66 17.32 8.28
C HIS A 125 -0.28 16.78 9.68
N THR A 126 0.59 15.78 9.76
CA THR A 126 1.01 15.20 11.04
C THR A 126 2.09 16.06 11.72
N ASP A 127 2.80 16.89 10.96
CA ASP A 127 3.88 17.77 11.46
C ASP A 127 3.39 19.15 11.94
N ASP A 128 2.15 19.54 11.61
CA ASP A 128 1.61 20.90 11.78
C ASP A 128 0.72 21.10 13.03
N LEU A 129 0.90 20.33 14.11
CA LEU A 129 0.28 20.67 15.40
C LEU A 129 1.21 21.59 16.21
N PRO A 130 0.99 22.92 16.24
CA PRO A 130 1.71 23.79 17.16
C PRO A 130 1.34 23.40 18.60
N ALA A 131 2.34 23.11 19.41
CA ALA A 131 2.18 22.97 20.85
C ALA A 131 1.67 24.30 21.45
N GLY A 132 0.37 24.39 21.72
CA GLY A 132 -0.28 25.61 22.20
C GLY A 132 -1.29 25.38 23.32
N TRP A 133 -0.92 25.82 24.53
CA TRP A 133 -1.71 26.32 25.67
C TRP A 133 -2.95 25.59 26.23
N PHE A 134 -3.35 24.43 25.72
CA PHE A 134 -4.35 23.58 26.39
C PHE A 134 -3.84 22.14 26.60
N SER A 135 -2.69 22.00 27.27
CA SER A 135 -2.20 20.74 27.84
C SER A 135 -1.98 20.87 29.34
#